data_AF-A0A182UBY6-F1
#
_entry.id   AF-A0A182UBY6-F1
#
_cell.length_a   1.000
_cell.length_b   1.000
_cell.length_c   1.000
_cell.angle_alpha   90.00
_cell.angle_beta   90.00
_cell.angle_gamma   90.00
#
_symmetry.space_group_name_H-M   'P 1'
#
loop_
_entity.id
_entity.type
_entity.pdbx_description
1 polymer ?
#
loop_
_entity_poly.entity_id
_entity_poly.type
_entity_poly.pdbx_seq_one_letter_code
_entity_poly.pdbx_strand_id
1 'polypeptide(L)'
;MIIDFLRDLIFKQQKMTDRGSIQMEFAVQIHGADCVADINKTLSDAGNVTIDADKGSVLIETSIPWLEIHKRIEATGRRAVLTGFGGQSAVAIVDHGNESTNVRGVIRFCTLSGTLGQKGAVVDGTIDGLSHSGTFQLNVHECGDISAGCSSVGDLYDSSPIRSDENGRATIRFVNDRLDVNDLIGRSVVITQPAEAGAQEERRLSCGIIARSAGIFQNYKKICACDGVTIWDERNKSIAADRNREAAPTASL
;
A
#
# COMPACT_ATOMS: atom_id res chain seq x y z
N MET A 1 4.44 -18.12 23.64
CA MET A 1 5.86 -18.54 23.66
C MET A 1 6.28 -19.35 22.44
N ILE A 2 5.61 -20.46 22.08
CA ILE A 2 5.92 -21.21 20.83
C ILE A 2 5.26 -20.60 19.59
N ILE A 3 4.09 -19.97 19.75
CA ILE A 3 3.34 -19.32 18.66
C ILE A 3 4.02 -18.03 18.18
N ASP A 4 4.65 -17.28 19.10
CA ASP A 4 5.36 -16.04 18.77
C ASP A 4 6.62 -16.31 17.95
N PHE A 5 7.32 -17.41 18.24
CA PHE A 5 8.53 -17.84 17.53
C PHE A 5 8.24 -18.31 16.09
N LEU A 6 7.04 -18.84 15.83
CA LEU A 6 6.60 -19.24 14.49
C LEU A 6 6.18 -18.04 13.63
N ARG A 7 5.65 -16.95 14.23
CA ARG A 7 5.40 -15.69 13.51
C ARG A 7 6.69 -15.03 13.04
N ASP A 8 7.73 -15.06 13.86
CA ASP A 8 9.06 -14.51 13.53
C ASP A 8 9.78 -15.27 12.40
N LEU A 9 9.46 -16.55 12.16
CA LEU A 9 10.01 -17.31 11.04
C LEU A 9 9.30 -17.03 9.71
N ILE A 10 8.05 -16.58 9.74
CA ILE A 10 7.27 -16.25 8.53
C ILE A 10 7.62 -14.84 8.04
N PHE A 11 7.95 -13.91 8.95
CA PHE A 11 8.40 -12.56 8.65
C PHE A 11 9.93 -12.42 8.70
N LYS A 12 10.63 -13.00 7.72
CA LYS A 12 11.96 -12.48 7.31
C LYS A 12 11.80 -11.22 6.43
N GLN A 13 10.95 -10.28 6.82
CA GLN A 13 11.10 -8.90 6.36
C GLN A 13 12.23 -8.29 7.17
N GLN A 14 13.09 -7.55 6.46
CA GLN A 14 14.27 -6.89 7.01
C GLN A 14 13.90 -6.17 8.31
N LYS A 15 14.55 -6.56 9.40
CA LYS A 15 14.37 -6.07 10.77
C LYS A 15 14.09 -4.56 10.77
N MET A 16 12.84 -4.17 11.03
CA MET A 16 12.44 -2.76 11.05
C MET A 16 13.16 -2.07 12.22
N THR A 17 14.08 -1.18 11.88
CA THR A 17 14.66 -0.21 12.82
C THR A 17 13.70 0.96 12.96
N ASP A 18 13.74 1.68 14.09
CA ASP A 18 12.89 2.85 14.40
C ASP A 18 12.92 3.98 13.34
N ARG A 19 13.80 3.90 12.34
CA ARG A 19 13.87 4.81 11.19
C ARG A 19 12.68 4.75 10.24
N GLY A 20 11.87 3.68 10.26
CA GLY A 20 10.76 3.48 9.32
C GLY A 20 9.42 4.09 9.75
N SER A 21 9.42 4.94 10.78
CA SER A 21 8.20 5.60 11.23
C SER A 21 7.78 6.69 10.25
N ILE A 22 6.51 6.68 9.87
CA ILE A 22 5.91 7.73 9.05
C ILE A 22 4.59 8.16 9.66
N GLN A 23 4.21 9.39 9.37
CA GLN A 23 2.90 9.88 9.73
C GLN A 23 1.86 9.41 8.70
N MET A 24 0.68 9.03 9.17
CA MET A 24 -0.48 8.62 8.37
C MET A 24 -1.71 9.35 8.86
N GLU A 25 -2.54 9.82 7.93
CA GLU A 25 -3.80 10.51 8.24
C GLU A 25 -4.98 9.67 7.76
N PHE A 26 -5.92 9.42 8.66
CA PHE A 26 -7.17 8.75 8.38
C PHE A 26 -8.35 9.69 8.62
N ALA A 27 -9.25 9.80 7.65
CA ALA A 27 -10.59 10.32 7.89
C ALA A 27 -11.43 9.23 8.55
N VAL A 28 -11.97 9.51 9.73
CA VAL A 28 -12.74 8.56 10.55
C VAL A 28 -14.08 9.16 10.91
N GLN A 29 -15.15 8.37 10.83
CA GLN A 29 -16.46 8.78 11.35
C GLN A 29 -16.44 8.77 12.88
N ILE A 30 -16.23 9.93 13.48
CA ILE A 30 -16.18 10.13 14.93
C ILE A 30 -17.54 10.67 15.39
N HIS A 31 -18.21 9.92 16.26
CA HIS A 31 -19.49 10.31 16.85
C HIS A 31 -19.39 10.25 18.38
N GLY A 32 -19.15 11.41 19.01
CA GLY A 32 -19.07 11.54 20.47
C GLY A 32 -17.73 11.19 21.10
N ALA A 33 -17.62 11.42 22.41
CA ALA A 33 -16.38 11.28 23.17
C ALA A 33 -15.92 9.82 23.34
N ASP A 34 -16.86 8.87 23.46
CA ASP A 34 -16.55 7.44 23.63
C ASP A 34 -15.77 6.89 22.42
N CYS A 35 -16.08 7.38 21.21
CA CYS A 35 -15.37 7.01 19.99
C CYS A 35 -13.88 7.38 20.04
N VAL A 36 -13.55 8.54 20.63
CA VAL A 36 -12.16 9.00 20.77
C VAL A 36 -11.40 8.11 21.76
N ALA A 37 -12.05 7.72 22.85
CA ALA A 37 -11.47 6.82 23.85
C ALA A 37 -11.20 5.43 23.27
N ASP A 38 -12.15 4.87 22.50
CA ASP A 38 -11.99 3.57 21.83
C ASP A 38 -10.81 3.56 20.86
N ILE A 39 -10.69 4.58 20.00
CA ILE A 39 -9.61 4.68 19.01
C ILE A 39 -8.25 4.82 19.71
N ASN A 40 -8.14 5.70 20.72
CA ASN A 40 -6.91 5.86 21.49
C ASN A 40 -6.49 4.56 22.18
N LYS A 41 -7.44 3.83 22.76
CA LYS A 41 -7.17 2.54 23.40
C LYS A 41 -6.64 1.51 22.40
N THR A 42 -7.30 1.39 21.25
CA THR A 42 -6.94 0.43 20.20
C THR A 42 -5.60 0.72 19.51
N LEU A 43 -5.17 1.99 19.49
CA LEU A 43 -3.91 2.40 18.87
C LEU A 43 -2.79 2.73 19.88
N SER A 44 -3.02 2.49 21.17
CA SER A 44 -2.08 2.85 22.25
C SER A 44 -0.70 2.17 22.14
N ASP A 45 -0.65 0.99 21.55
CA ASP A 45 0.57 0.21 21.27
C ASP A 45 1.10 0.41 19.84
N ALA A 46 0.40 1.20 19.01
CA ALA A 46 0.66 1.30 17.59
C ALA A 46 1.56 2.49 17.20
N GLY A 47 1.65 3.52 18.05
CA GLY A 47 2.46 4.71 17.76
C GLY A 47 1.94 5.97 18.46
N ASN A 48 2.42 7.14 18.01
CA ASN A 48 1.95 8.42 18.54
C ASN A 48 0.68 8.84 17.81
N VAL A 49 -0.43 8.94 18.54
CA VAL A 49 -1.76 9.23 17.97
C VAL A 49 -2.21 10.64 18.34
N THR A 50 -2.77 11.36 17.36
CA THR A 50 -3.45 12.64 17.54
C THR A 50 -4.81 12.57 16.87
N ILE A 51 -5.89 12.86 17.60
CA ILE A 51 -7.26 12.78 17.10
C ILE A 51 -7.87 14.19 17.09
N ASP A 52 -8.36 14.61 15.94
CA ASP A 52 -9.18 15.81 15.77
C ASP A 52 -10.62 15.36 15.52
N ALA A 53 -11.41 15.34 16.59
CA ALA A 53 -12.80 14.88 16.57
C ALA A 53 -13.70 15.81 15.76
N ASP A 54 -13.42 17.12 15.75
CA ASP A 54 -14.21 18.12 15.03
C ASP A 54 -14.08 17.94 13.51
N LYS A 55 -12.88 17.59 13.04
CA LYS A 55 -12.64 17.28 11.62
C LYS A 55 -12.91 15.82 11.26
N GLY A 56 -13.03 14.94 12.24
CA GLY A 56 -13.13 13.50 12.01
C GLY A 56 -11.83 12.93 11.45
N SER A 57 -10.67 13.31 11.99
CA SER A 57 -9.36 12.86 11.51
C SER A 57 -8.50 12.25 12.62
N VAL A 58 -7.81 11.16 12.29
CA VAL A 58 -6.83 10.48 13.14
C VAL A 58 -5.48 10.56 12.45
N LEU A 59 -4.52 11.23 13.09
CA LEU A 59 -3.12 11.26 12.69
C LEU A 59 -2.35 10.27 13.57
N ILE A 60 -1.54 9.41 12.97
CA ILE A 60 -0.70 8.47 13.69
C ILE A 60 0.71 8.44 13.08
N GLU A 61 1.71 8.52 13.94
CA GLU A 61 3.11 8.27 13.57
C GLU A 61 3.49 6.84 13.99
N THR A 62 3.78 5.99 12.99
CA THR A 62 4.01 4.56 13.22
C THR A 62 4.90 3.91 12.16
N SER A 63 5.57 2.84 12.55
CA SER A 63 6.27 1.90 11.66
C SER A 63 5.36 0.76 11.14
N ILE A 64 4.15 0.62 11.70
CA ILE A 64 3.17 -0.42 11.34
C ILE A 64 2.59 -0.14 9.93
N PRO A 65 2.31 -1.18 9.11
CA PRO A 65 1.68 -1.02 7.81
C PRO A 65 0.31 -0.31 7.89
N TRP A 66 -0.02 0.53 6.92
CA TRP A 66 -1.27 1.31 6.94
C TRP A 66 -2.52 0.41 7.01
N LEU A 67 -2.48 -0.76 6.38
CA LEU A 67 -3.60 -1.71 6.37
C LEU A 67 -3.92 -2.24 7.77
N GLU A 68 -2.91 -2.45 8.61
CA GLU A 68 -3.10 -2.95 9.98
C GLU A 68 -3.71 -1.86 10.86
N ILE A 69 -3.21 -0.62 10.75
CA ILE A 69 -3.81 0.54 11.44
C ILE A 69 -5.26 0.75 11.00
N HIS A 70 -5.51 0.67 9.70
CA HIS A 70 -6.85 0.78 9.13
C HIS A 70 -7.78 -0.27 9.74
N LYS A 71 -7.39 -1.56 9.72
CA LYS A 71 -8.16 -2.67 10.33
C LYS A 71 -8.42 -2.45 11.82
N ARG A 72 -7.43 -1.98 12.57
CA ARG A 72 -7.59 -1.67 14.01
C ARG A 72 -8.63 -0.59 14.25
N ILE A 73 -8.60 0.50 13.48
CA ILE A 73 -9.64 1.54 13.58
C ILE A 73 -11.01 0.95 13.22
N GLU A 74 -11.11 0.13 12.18
CA GLU A 74 -12.39 -0.45 11.77
C GLU A 74 -12.95 -1.49 12.74
N ALA A 75 -12.09 -2.19 13.47
CA ALA A 75 -12.49 -3.11 14.54
C ALA A 75 -13.25 -2.42 15.68
N THR A 76 -13.13 -1.09 15.82
CA THR A 76 -13.97 -0.30 16.74
C THR A 76 -15.42 -0.12 16.24
N GLY A 77 -15.71 -0.54 15.01
CA GLY A 77 -17.00 -0.34 14.33
C GLY A 77 -17.10 1.00 13.60
N ARG A 78 -15.97 1.66 13.32
CA ARG A 78 -15.89 3.02 12.78
C ARG A 78 -15.35 2.94 11.37
N ARG A 79 -15.88 3.77 10.48
CA ARG A 79 -15.40 3.83 9.09
C ARG A 79 -14.14 4.69 9.04
N ALA A 80 -13.07 4.15 8.48
CA ALA A 80 -11.82 4.86 8.24
C ALA A 80 -11.45 4.87 6.74
N VAL A 81 -10.84 5.96 6.29
CA VAL A 81 -10.26 6.10 4.94
C VAL A 81 -8.89 6.73 5.10
N LEU A 82 -7.85 6.13 4.49
CA LEU A 82 -6.53 6.73 4.45
C LEU A 82 -6.55 7.96 3.53
N THR A 83 -6.34 9.15 4.09
CA THR A 83 -6.39 10.43 3.36
C THR A 83 -5.03 11.06 3.12
N GLY A 84 -4.05 10.74 3.96
CA GLY A 84 -2.71 11.33 3.89
C GLY A 84 -1.62 10.35 4.31
N PHE A 85 -0.45 10.52 3.73
CA PHE A 85 0.75 9.71 3.98
C PHE A 85 1.94 10.67 4.08
N GLY A 86 2.87 10.42 5.00
CA GLY A 86 3.91 11.37 5.42
C GLY A 86 4.77 11.96 4.29
N GLY A 87 5.32 13.15 4.54
CA GLY A 87 6.35 13.77 3.69
C GLY A 87 5.97 13.92 2.21
N GLN A 88 6.98 13.81 1.34
CA GLN A 88 6.76 13.68 -0.10
C GLN A 88 6.29 12.25 -0.37
N SER A 89 5.15 12.13 -1.03
CA SER A 89 4.47 10.86 -1.25
C SER A 89 4.19 10.60 -2.73
N ALA A 90 4.28 9.34 -3.12
CA ALA A 90 3.90 8.85 -4.43
C ALA A 90 3.07 7.56 -4.29
N VAL A 91 2.27 7.26 -5.30
CA VAL A 91 1.43 6.07 -5.36
C VAL A 91 1.47 5.46 -6.74
N ALA A 92 1.57 4.13 -6.81
CA ALA A 92 1.37 3.34 -8.01
C ALA A 92 0.14 2.47 -7.83
N ILE A 93 -0.79 2.58 -8.78
CA ILE A 93 -1.88 1.62 -8.95
C ILE A 93 -1.38 0.59 -9.96
N VAL A 94 -1.17 -0.63 -9.49
CA VAL A 94 -0.70 -1.76 -10.29
C VAL A 94 -1.95 -2.47 -10.81
N ASP A 95 -2.37 -2.17 -12.03
CA ASP A 95 -3.58 -2.77 -12.62
C ASP A 95 -3.52 -2.90 -14.15
N HIS A 96 -2.34 -2.68 -14.75
CA HIS A 96 -2.13 -2.71 -16.20
C HIS A 96 -1.30 -3.92 -16.64
N GLY A 97 -1.51 -4.41 -17.87
CA GLY A 97 -0.79 -5.56 -18.43
C GLY A 97 -1.09 -6.88 -17.70
N ASN A 98 -2.22 -6.93 -16.99
CA ASN A 98 -2.67 -8.07 -16.20
C ASN A 98 -3.78 -8.85 -16.91
N GLU A 99 -3.92 -8.79 -18.23
CA GLU A 99 -4.99 -9.46 -18.96
C GLU A 99 -4.91 -11.00 -18.82
N SER A 100 -3.68 -11.51 -18.68
CA SER A 100 -3.39 -12.93 -18.47
C SER A 100 -3.26 -13.32 -16.99
N THR A 101 -3.38 -12.35 -16.09
CA THR A 101 -3.31 -12.54 -14.63
C THR A 101 -4.54 -11.90 -13.98
N ASN A 102 -4.63 -11.86 -12.66
CA ASN A 102 -5.56 -10.96 -11.98
C ASN A 102 -4.82 -10.13 -10.93
N VAL A 103 -3.53 -9.89 -11.18
CA VAL A 103 -2.65 -9.22 -10.22
C VAL A 103 -2.97 -7.73 -10.22
N ARG A 104 -3.39 -7.24 -9.06
CA ARG A 104 -3.78 -5.84 -8.85
C ARG A 104 -3.26 -5.35 -7.51
N GLY A 105 -2.89 -4.09 -7.40
CA GLY A 105 -2.40 -3.57 -6.13
C GLY A 105 -2.27 -2.07 -6.07
N VAL A 106 -2.03 -1.58 -4.85
CA VAL A 106 -1.72 -0.18 -4.58
C VAL A 106 -0.45 -0.15 -3.74
N ILE A 107 0.57 0.55 -4.24
CA ILE A 107 1.87 0.70 -3.59
C ILE A 107 2.12 2.18 -3.37
N ARG A 108 2.45 2.56 -2.15
CA ARG A 108 2.75 3.91 -1.71
C ARG A 108 4.23 4.01 -1.39
N PHE A 109 4.80 5.15 -1.78
CA PHE A 109 6.19 5.52 -1.50
C PHE A 109 6.17 6.80 -0.69
N CYS A 110 6.86 6.83 0.43
CA CYS A 110 6.93 7.98 1.33
C CYS A 110 8.39 8.25 1.67
N THR A 111 8.83 9.51 1.56
CA THR A 111 10.16 9.88 2.03
C THR A 111 10.31 9.57 3.51
N LEU A 112 11.44 9.00 3.92
CA LEU A 112 11.76 8.83 5.33
C LEU A 112 11.82 10.21 6.02
N SER A 113 11.15 10.32 7.16
CA SER A 113 11.22 11.52 8.00
C SER A 113 12.58 11.53 8.68
N GLY A 114 13.51 12.38 8.23
CA GLY A 114 14.86 12.37 8.80
C GLY A 114 15.73 13.58 8.48
N THR A 115 15.96 13.89 7.20
CA THR A 115 16.80 15.05 6.82
C THR A 115 16.59 15.38 5.34
N LEU A 116 16.44 16.66 4.98
CA LEU A 116 16.48 17.12 3.59
C LEU A 116 17.76 16.60 2.91
N GLY A 117 17.61 15.84 1.82
CA GLY A 117 18.73 15.33 1.03
C GLY A 117 19.23 13.93 1.39
N GLN A 118 18.63 13.23 2.36
CA GLN A 118 18.89 11.80 2.55
C GLN A 118 17.97 10.97 1.65
N LYS A 119 18.58 10.06 0.87
CA LYS A 119 17.85 9.05 0.11
C LYS A 119 17.21 8.06 1.08
N GLY A 120 16.02 7.60 0.73
CA GLY A 120 15.29 6.59 1.46
C GLY A 120 13.79 6.79 1.40
N ALA A 121 13.08 5.71 1.05
CA ALA A 121 11.64 5.67 1.00
C ALA A 121 11.08 4.51 1.81
N VAL A 122 9.99 4.77 2.53
CA VAL A 122 9.09 3.72 3.02
C VAL A 122 8.21 3.29 1.86
N VAL A 123 8.25 1.99 1.56
CA VAL A 123 7.38 1.34 0.60
C VAL A 123 6.29 0.62 1.40
N ASP A 124 5.04 0.98 1.16
CA ASP A 124 3.88 0.41 1.86
C ASP A 124 2.75 0.13 0.87
N GLY A 125 2.15 -1.06 0.89
CA GLY A 125 1.14 -1.39 -0.09
C GLY A 125 0.53 -2.76 0.05
N THR A 126 -0.43 -3.02 -0.83
CA THR A 126 -1.13 -4.30 -0.92
C THR A 126 -1.23 -4.73 -2.37
N ILE A 127 -0.98 -6.01 -2.64
CA ILE A 127 -1.16 -6.61 -3.97
C ILE A 127 -1.99 -7.89 -3.80
N ASP A 128 -3.01 -8.04 -4.62
CA ASP A 128 -3.96 -9.14 -4.66
C ASP A 128 -3.84 -9.90 -5.99
N GLY A 129 -4.36 -11.13 -6.02
CA GLY A 129 -4.39 -11.96 -7.22
C GLY A 129 -3.07 -12.65 -7.54
N LEU A 130 -2.16 -12.75 -6.56
CA LEU A 130 -0.91 -13.49 -6.67
C LEU A 130 -1.13 -14.99 -6.41
N SER A 131 -0.22 -15.86 -6.88
CA SER A 131 -0.25 -17.27 -6.51
C SER A 131 0.00 -17.45 -5.01
N HIS A 132 -0.77 -18.32 -4.35
CA HIS A 132 -0.71 -18.57 -2.91
C HIS A 132 0.71 -18.91 -2.42
N SER A 133 1.12 -18.30 -1.30
CA SER A 133 2.43 -18.55 -0.66
C SER A 133 3.64 -18.44 -1.59
N GLY A 134 3.56 -17.58 -2.61
CA GLY A 134 4.59 -17.36 -3.61
C GLY A 134 5.61 -16.29 -3.21
N THR A 135 6.77 -16.33 -3.87
CA THR A 135 7.77 -15.25 -3.82
C THR A 135 7.74 -14.52 -5.15
N PHE A 136 7.72 -13.18 -5.09
CA PHE A 136 7.65 -12.30 -6.25
C PHE A 136 8.67 -11.18 -6.07
N GLN A 137 8.90 -10.40 -7.13
CA GLN A 137 9.67 -9.16 -7.06
C GLN A 137 8.75 -7.97 -7.31
N LEU A 138 8.96 -6.93 -6.50
CA LEU A 138 8.48 -5.58 -6.77
C LEU A 138 9.63 -4.84 -7.43
N ASN A 139 9.51 -4.62 -8.73
CA ASN A 139 10.52 -3.98 -9.54
C ASN A 139 10.11 -2.55 -9.88
N VAL A 140 10.97 -1.59 -9.61
CA VAL A 140 10.86 -0.24 -10.18
C VAL A 140 11.61 -0.24 -11.49
N HIS A 141 10.98 0.22 -12.56
CA HIS A 141 11.57 0.34 -13.89
C HIS A 141 11.79 1.80 -14.28
N GLU A 142 12.64 2.03 -15.27
CA GLU A 142 13.08 3.39 -15.59
C GLU A 142 11.99 4.29 -16.17
N CYS A 143 11.05 3.74 -16.94
CA CYS A 143 10.03 4.48 -17.69
C CYS A 143 8.61 4.15 -17.21
N GLY A 144 7.74 5.16 -17.18
CA GLY A 144 6.30 5.02 -16.99
C GLY A 144 5.52 4.74 -18.28
N ASP A 145 6.17 4.27 -19.35
CA ASP A 145 5.49 3.96 -20.61
C ASP A 145 4.85 2.57 -20.54
N ILE A 146 3.52 2.56 -20.44
CA ILE A 146 2.68 1.36 -20.42
C ILE A 146 1.95 1.12 -21.76
N SER A 147 2.36 1.79 -22.84
CA SER A 147 1.69 1.67 -24.15
C SER A 147 1.76 0.27 -24.76
N ALA A 148 2.79 -0.51 -24.45
CA ALA A 148 2.94 -1.92 -24.83
C ALA A 148 2.80 -2.85 -23.61
N GLY A 149 1.89 -2.51 -22.69
CA GLY A 149 1.75 -3.21 -21.41
C GLY A 149 3.00 -3.05 -20.55
N CYS A 150 3.37 -4.10 -19.84
CA CYS A 150 4.55 -4.07 -18.98
C CYS A 150 5.87 -4.25 -19.74
N SER A 151 5.88 -4.29 -21.07
CA SER A 151 7.08 -4.50 -21.88
C SER A 151 7.85 -3.20 -22.18
N SER A 152 7.15 -2.06 -22.30
CA SER A 152 7.70 -0.74 -22.66
C SER A 152 8.27 0.07 -21.49
N VAL A 153 8.31 -0.50 -20.28
CA VAL A 153 8.75 0.18 -19.05
C VAL A 153 10.27 0.39 -18.94
N GLY A 154 11.05 -0.15 -19.87
CA GLY A 154 12.50 -0.02 -19.90
C GLY A 154 13.24 -0.89 -18.88
N ASP A 155 14.48 -0.52 -18.60
CA ASP A 155 15.41 -1.25 -17.73
C ASP A 155 15.00 -1.21 -16.24
N LEU A 156 15.54 -2.17 -15.48
CA LEU A 156 15.33 -2.28 -14.05
C LEU A 156 16.09 -1.18 -13.30
N TYR A 157 15.37 -0.40 -12.49
CA TYR A 157 15.94 0.66 -11.64
C TYR A 157 16.23 0.15 -10.22
N ASP A 158 15.29 -0.57 -9.60
CA ASP A 158 15.46 -1.20 -8.28
C ASP A 158 14.54 -2.43 -8.17
N SER A 159 14.92 -3.40 -7.34
CA SER A 159 14.15 -4.62 -7.13
C SER A 159 14.12 -4.99 -5.65
N SER A 160 12.92 -5.30 -5.16
CA SER A 160 12.68 -5.69 -3.78
C SER A 160 11.81 -6.95 -3.71
N PRO A 161 12.24 -8.01 -2.98
CA PRO A 161 11.47 -9.23 -2.87
C PRO A 161 10.22 -9.04 -2.01
N ILE A 162 9.11 -9.60 -2.48
CA ILE A 162 7.82 -9.61 -1.77
C ILE A 162 7.27 -11.03 -1.70
N ARG A 163 6.35 -11.26 -0.76
CA ARG A 163 5.72 -12.55 -0.55
C ARG A 163 4.22 -12.39 -0.41
N SER A 164 3.48 -13.33 -1.00
CA SER A 164 2.04 -13.43 -0.79
C SER A 164 1.74 -14.37 0.36
N ASP A 165 0.57 -14.18 0.96
CA ASP A 165 0.00 -15.07 1.96
C ASP A 165 -0.74 -16.27 1.31
N GLU A 166 -1.38 -17.07 2.16
CA GLU A 166 -2.19 -18.23 1.78
C GLU A 166 -3.43 -17.88 0.93
N ASN A 167 -3.80 -16.60 0.85
CA ASN A 167 -4.93 -16.09 0.07
C ASN A 167 -4.47 -15.40 -1.23
N GLY A 168 -3.17 -15.41 -1.54
CA GLY A 168 -2.64 -14.72 -2.71
C GLY A 168 -2.58 -13.20 -2.56
N ARG A 169 -2.56 -12.69 -1.32
CA ARG A 169 -2.41 -11.27 -0.98
C ARG A 169 -1.02 -11.01 -0.41
N ALA A 170 -0.29 -10.03 -0.94
CA ALA A 170 0.95 -9.53 -0.38
C ALA A 170 0.70 -8.22 0.37
N THR A 171 1.05 -8.17 1.66
CA THR A 171 1.10 -6.92 2.43
C THR A 171 2.55 -6.47 2.53
N ILE A 172 2.85 -5.30 1.97
CA ILE A 172 4.21 -4.80 1.78
C ILE A 172 4.45 -3.68 2.79
N ARG A 173 5.54 -3.78 3.54
CA ARG A 173 6.07 -2.71 4.37
C ARG A 173 7.57 -2.90 4.54
N PHE A 174 8.35 -1.99 3.99
CA PHE A 174 9.80 -1.97 4.20
C PHE A 174 10.38 -0.57 3.94
N VAL A 175 11.62 -0.38 4.37
CA VAL A 175 12.40 0.83 4.08
C VAL A 175 13.43 0.49 3.02
N ASN A 176 13.53 1.32 1.99
CA ASN A 176 14.56 1.22 0.97
C ASN A 176 15.36 2.52 0.89
N ASP A 177 16.59 2.48 1.42
CA ASP A 177 17.50 3.63 1.50
C ASP A 177 18.03 4.10 0.12
N ARG A 178 17.83 3.32 -0.94
CA ARG A 178 18.32 3.65 -2.29
C ARG A 178 17.35 4.54 -3.06
N LEU A 179 16.08 4.52 -2.69
CA LEU A 179 15.02 5.20 -3.41
C LEU A 179 14.88 6.66 -2.96
N ASP A 180 14.68 7.56 -3.92
CA ASP A 180 14.22 8.93 -3.70
C ASP A 180 12.85 9.08 -4.36
N VAL A 181 11.84 9.51 -3.59
CA VAL A 181 10.47 9.67 -4.10
C VAL A 181 10.41 10.64 -5.28
N ASN A 182 11.27 11.67 -5.32
CA ASN A 182 11.32 12.61 -6.45
C ASN A 182 11.77 11.91 -7.73
N ASP A 183 12.74 11.02 -7.62
CA ASP A 183 13.27 10.24 -8.74
C ASP A 183 12.32 9.12 -9.17
N LEU A 184 11.38 8.70 -8.32
CA LEU A 184 10.39 7.67 -8.62
C LEU A 184 9.20 8.17 -9.44
N ILE A 185 8.84 9.45 -9.33
CA ILE A 185 7.64 9.97 -10.01
C ILE A 185 7.81 9.90 -11.52
N GLY A 186 6.83 9.31 -12.21
CA GLY A 186 6.85 9.10 -13.66
C GLY A 186 7.54 7.80 -14.11
N ARG A 187 8.14 7.05 -13.17
CA ARG A 187 8.58 5.68 -13.38
C ARG A 187 7.41 4.70 -13.25
N SER A 188 7.68 3.41 -13.39
CA SER A 188 6.68 2.36 -13.18
C SER A 188 7.12 1.33 -12.14
N VAL A 189 6.14 0.69 -11.53
CA VAL A 189 6.30 -0.53 -10.74
C VAL A 189 5.81 -1.70 -11.58
N VAL A 190 6.54 -2.79 -11.57
CA VAL A 190 6.19 -4.06 -12.20
C VAL A 190 6.31 -5.16 -11.15
N ILE A 191 5.28 -6.00 -11.07
CA ILE A 191 5.32 -7.20 -10.24
C ILE A 191 5.76 -8.36 -11.12
N THR A 192 6.85 -9.02 -10.75
CA THR A 192 7.37 -10.17 -11.51
C THR A 192 7.38 -11.44 -10.67
N GLN A 193 7.19 -12.56 -11.34
CA GLN A 193 7.44 -13.88 -10.76
C GLN A 193 8.83 -14.36 -11.20
N PRO A 194 9.68 -14.82 -10.27
CA PRO A 194 10.97 -15.40 -10.62
C PRO A 194 10.78 -16.55 -11.62
N ALA A 195 11.69 -16.64 -12.59
CA ALA A 195 11.73 -17.75 -13.51
C ALA A 195 11.88 -19.08 -12.74
N GLU A 196 11.06 -20.08 -13.06
CA GLU A 196 11.31 -21.44 -12.63
C GLU A 196 12.60 -21.96 -13.27
N ALA A 197 13.23 -22.96 -12.64
CA ALA A 197 14.48 -23.54 -13.13
C ALA A 197 14.31 -24.06 -14.57
N GLY A 198 14.83 -23.31 -15.55
CA GLY A 198 14.74 -23.62 -16.98
C GLY A 198 14.14 -22.53 -17.87
N ALA A 199 13.52 -21.48 -17.30
CA ALA A 199 13.08 -20.30 -18.05
C ALA A 199 14.15 -19.20 -18.03
N GLN A 200 14.35 -18.51 -19.16
CA GLN A 200 15.40 -17.48 -19.31
C GLN A 200 15.00 -16.11 -18.74
N GLU A 201 13.72 -15.80 -18.59
CA GLU A 201 13.26 -14.46 -18.21
C GLU A 201 12.19 -14.47 -17.11
N GLU A 202 12.21 -13.43 -16.26
CA GLU A 202 11.19 -13.19 -15.25
C GLU A 202 9.85 -12.85 -15.90
N ARG A 203 8.77 -13.49 -15.43
CA ARG A 203 7.42 -13.24 -15.94
C ARG A 203 6.86 -11.97 -15.30
N ARG A 204 6.62 -10.93 -16.10
CA ARG A 204 5.90 -9.72 -15.68
C ARG A 204 4.41 -10.01 -15.55
N LEU A 205 3.83 -9.71 -14.38
CA LEU A 205 2.44 -10.05 -14.05
C LEU A 205 1.48 -8.88 -14.19
N SER A 206 1.91 -7.69 -13.76
CA SER A 206 1.13 -6.46 -13.76
C SER A 206 2.06 -5.28 -13.50
N CYS A 207 1.67 -4.10 -13.97
CA CYS A 207 2.45 -2.87 -13.79
C CYS A 207 1.56 -1.65 -13.56
N GLY A 208 2.19 -0.57 -13.11
CA GLY A 208 1.53 0.69 -12.80
C GLY A 208 2.50 1.86 -12.78
N ILE A 209 2.03 3.05 -13.16
CA ILE A 209 2.84 4.28 -13.14
C ILE A 209 2.88 4.83 -11.72
N ILE A 210 4.07 5.23 -11.26
CA ILE A 210 4.26 5.92 -9.99
C ILE A 210 3.88 7.39 -10.17
N ALA A 211 2.73 7.77 -9.63
CA ALA A 211 2.20 9.12 -9.67
C ALA A 211 2.45 9.86 -8.34
N ARG A 212 2.45 11.19 -8.38
CA ARG A 212 2.46 12.00 -7.15
C ARG A 212 1.21 11.72 -6.34
N SER A 213 1.38 11.54 -5.03
CA SER A 213 0.28 11.43 -4.08
C SER A 213 0.29 12.66 -3.18
N ALA A 214 -0.89 13.03 -2.69
CA ALA A 214 -0.98 14.07 -1.69
C ALA A 214 -0.32 13.61 -0.38
N GLY A 215 0.42 14.52 0.24
CA GLY A 215 0.90 14.37 1.60
C GLY A 215 -0.23 14.57 2.62
N ILE A 216 0.13 14.42 3.90
CA ILE A 216 -0.74 14.72 5.05
C ILE A 216 -1.26 16.16 4.95
N PHE A 217 -2.56 16.35 5.18
CA PHE A 217 -3.25 17.65 5.09
C PHE A 217 -3.28 18.31 3.71
N GLN A 218 -2.85 17.61 2.65
CA GLN A 218 -2.87 18.17 1.28
C GLN A 218 -4.07 17.72 0.45
N ASN A 219 -4.85 16.74 0.92
CA ASN A 219 -5.99 16.18 0.20
C ASN A 219 -7.29 16.25 0.99
N TYR A 220 -7.85 17.46 1.13
CA TYR A 220 -9.21 17.65 1.64
C TYR A 220 -10.29 17.40 0.56
N LYS A 221 -10.10 16.42 -0.33
CA LYS A 221 -11.15 16.04 -1.29
C LYS A 221 -12.27 15.36 -0.54
N LYS A 222 -13.31 16.11 -0.17
CA LYS A 222 -14.57 15.56 0.37
C LYS A 222 -15.49 15.06 -0.74
N ILE A 223 -15.32 15.58 -1.96
CA ILE A 223 -16.15 15.33 -3.14
C ILE A 223 -15.22 15.16 -4.33
N CYS A 224 -15.42 14.12 -5.13
CA CYS A 224 -14.74 13.94 -6.40
C CYS A 224 -15.44 14.76 -7.49
N ALA A 225 -14.69 15.56 -8.25
CA ALA A 225 -15.27 16.40 -9.30
C ALA A 225 -15.73 15.62 -10.54
N CYS A 226 -15.23 14.40 -10.73
CA CYS A 226 -15.54 13.58 -11.91
C CYS A 226 -16.95 12.98 -11.84
N ASP A 227 -17.40 12.59 -10.65
CA ASP A 227 -18.68 11.91 -10.43
C ASP A 227 -19.49 12.46 -9.26
N GLY A 228 -19.00 13.51 -8.58
CA GLY A 228 -19.71 14.24 -7.52
C GLY A 228 -19.92 13.44 -6.24
N VAL A 229 -19.34 12.25 -6.10
CA VAL A 229 -19.57 11.38 -4.96
C VAL A 229 -18.64 11.72 -3.79
N THR A 230 -19.10 11.44 -2.58
CA THR A 230 -18.28 11.67 -1.38
C THR A 230 -17.24 10.56 -1.19
N ILE A 231 -16.19 10.82 -0.41
CA ILE A 231 -15.18 9.79 -0.04
C ILE A 231 -15.80 8.53 0.56
N TRP A 232 -16.94 8.68 1.24
CA TRP A 232 -17.67 7.57 1.85
C TRP A 232 -18.41 6.74 0.81
N ASP A 233 -18.85 7.37 -0.27
CA ASP A 233 -19.58 6.75 -1.38
C ASP A 233 -18.61 6.09 -2.39
N GLU A 234 -17.45 6.71 -2.66
CA GLU A 234 -16.37 6.07 -3.45
C GLU A 234 -15.98 4.73 -2.85
N ARG A 235 -15.83 4.70 -1.52
CA ARG A 235 -15.56 3.46 -0.78
C ARG A 235 -16.69 2.44 -0.92
N ASN A 236 -17.94 2.86 -0.90
CA ASN A 236 -19.06 1.93 -1.06
C ASN A 236 -19.07 1.32 -2.46
N LYS A 237 -18.74 2.11 -3.49
CA LYS A 237 -18.55 1.61 -4.86
C LYS A 237 -17.40 0.62 -4.93
N SER A 238 -16.26 0.89 -4.27
CA SER A 238 -15.12 -0.02 -4.28
C SER A 238 -15.45 -1.36 -3.60
N ILE A 239 -16.07 -1.33 -2.42
CA ILE A 239 -16.50 -2.55 -1.70
C ILE A 239 -17.52 -3.34 -2.54
N ALA A 240 -18.48 -2.67 -3.17
CA ALA A 240 -19.46 -3.34 -4.04
C ALA A 240 -18.79 -3.97 -5.26
N ALA A 241 -17.81 -3.28 -5.87
CA ALA A 241 -17.02 -3.84 -6.96
C ALA A 241 -16.22 -5.07 -6.52
N ASP A 242 -15.62 -5.05 -5.34
CA ASP A 242 -14.85 -6.18 -4.81
C ASP A 242 -15.74 -7.39 -4.50
N ARG A 243 -16.93 -7.19 -3.91
CA ARG A 243 -17.91 -8.27 -3.70
C ARG A 243 -18.40 -8.89 -5.00
N ASN A 244 -18.63 -8.08 -6.03
CA ASN A 244 -19.03 -8.58 -7.34
C ASN A 244 -17.90 -9.35 -8.03
N ARG A 245 -16.64 -9.02 -7.75
CA ARG A 245 -15.45 -9.72 -8.26
C ARG A 245 -15.21 -11.05 -7.54
N GLU A 246 -15.39 -11.10 -6.22
CA GLU A 246 -15.35 -12.36 -5.46
C GLU A 246 -16.48 -13.33 -5.87
N ALA A 247 -17.63 -12.78 -6.30
CA ALA A 247 -18.76 -13.57 -6.80
C ALA A 247 -18.62 -14.00 -8.28
N ALA A 248 -17.64 -13.49 -9.01
CA ALA A 248 -17.42 -13.90 -10.40
C ALA A 248 -16.74 -15.29 -10.41
N PRO A 249 -17.29 -16.28 -11.16
CA PRO A 249 -16.67 -17.59 -11.22
C PRO A 249 -15.26 -17.47 -11.81
N THR A 250 -14.29 -18.07 -11.13
CA THR A 250 -12.92 -18.23 -11.64
C THR A 250 -13.00 -18.93 -12.99
N ALA A 251 -12.65 -18.21 -14.06
CA ALA A 251 -12.48 -18.81 -15.37
C ALA A 251 -11.42 -19.91 -15.24
N SER A 252 -11.88 -21.15 -15.27
CA SER A 252 -11.03 -22.33 -15.22
C SER A 252 -10.29 -22.40 -16.56
N LEU A 253 -8.97 -22.27 -16.52
CA LEU A 253 -8.05 -22.75 -17.55
C LEU A 253 -7.18 -23.85 -16.94
#